data_AF-A0A9P1F6S7-F1
#
_entry.id   AF-A0A9P1F6S7-F1
#
_cell.length_a   1.000
_cell.length_b   1.000
_cell.length_c   1.000
_cell.angle_alpha   90.00
_cell.angle_beta   90.00
_cell.angle_gamma   90.00
#
_symmetry.space_group_name_H-M   'P 1'
#
loop_
_entity.id
_entity.type
_entity.pdbx_description
1 polymer ?
#
loop_
_entity_poly.entity_id
_entity_poly.type
_entity_poly.pdbx_seq_one_letter_code
_entity_poly.pdbx_strand_id
1 'polypeptide(L)'
;MCSCLNLVWLNVDKLIFIQFPLHYYQIVNRKRLLFVSAATWGGLIALNIGLVSFLEVHGSCLMTKLNPYVYLLNPIFYVVMIITSFSLSALIYCIAHNLTQLEERQRSKLFRRLFFLFSSTLWTFFTCLPYRLLYLFSNFCGSMCYNSAYFFATTLFFRLLIVGIMINPIITIWTQRFYRLRLMRVFGRLRENSSTEVLMVSNRRSSERPPENTPLRCDM
;
A
#
# COMPACT_ATOMS: atom_id res chain seq x y z
N MET A 1 -8.54 -7.51 -1.25
CA MET A 1 -8.32 -8.03 -2.62
C MET A 1 -7.90 -6.90 -3.53
N CYS A 2 -8.52 -5.72 -3.38
CA CYS A 2 -8.21 -4.51 -4.13
C CYS A 2 -6.70 -4.22 -4.22
N SER A 3 -5.98 -4.21 -3.11
CA SER A 3 -4.54 -3.91 -3.12
C SER A 3 -3.72 -4.92 -3.95
N CYS A 4 -4.05 -6.21 -3.88
CA CYS A 4 -3.36 -7.26 -4.67
C CYS A 4 -3.70 -7.15 -6.16
N LEU A 5 -4.98 -6.93 -6.50
CA LEU A 5 -5.41 -6.77 -7.89
C LEU A 5 -4.84 -5.49 -8.52
N ASN A 6 -4.79 -4.39 -7.77
CA ASN A 6 -4.12 -3.16 -8.20
C ASN A 6 -2.62 -3.39 -8.40
N LEU A 7 -1.98 -4.22 -7.57
CA LEU A 7 -0.58 -4.59 -7.75
C LEU A 7 -0.37 -5.40 -9.03
N VAL A 8 -1.27 -6.35 -9.34
CA VAL A 8 -1.26 -7.07 -10.63
C VAL A 8 -1.39 -6.08 -11.79
N TRP A 9 -2.36 -5.16 -11.72
CA TRP A 9 -2.54 -4.14 -12.77
C TRP A 9 -1.30 -3.25 -12.95
N LEU A 10 -0.62 -2.87 -11.86
CA LEU A 10 0.63 -2.13 -11.93
C LEU A 10 1.74 -2.93 -12.63
N ASN A 11 1.82 -4.24 -12.37
CA ASN A 11 2.76 -5.13 -13.05
C ASN A 11 2.45 -5.24 -14.53
N VAL A 12 1.18 -5.44 -14.90
CA VAL A 12 0.74 -5.48 -16.29
C VAL A 12 1.03 -4.16 -17.01
N ASP A 13 0.74 -3.01 -16.39
CA ASP A 13 1.06 -1.69 -16.95
C ASP A 13 2.55 -1.54 -17.25
N LYS A 14 3.42 -1.95 -16.30
CA LYS A 14 4.87 -1.88 -16.51
C LYS A 14 5.38 -2.88 -17.53
N LEU A 15 4.77 -4.05 -17.62
CA LEU A 15 5.09 -5.01 -18.68
C LEU A 15 4.77 -4.43 -20.06
N ILE A 16 3.57 -3.88 -20.25
CA ILE A 16 3.16 -3.26 -21.52
C ILE A 16 4.08 -2.09 -21.87
N PHE A 17 4.45 -1.26 -20.89
CA PHE A 17 5.37 -0.14 -21.10
C PHE A 17 6.75 -0.60 -21.60
N ILE A 18 7.29 -1.69 -21.06
CA ILE A 18 8.62 -2.20 -21.41
C ILE A 18 8.58 -2.93 -22.76
N GLN A 19 7.53 -3.71 -23.01
CA GLN A 19 7.41 -4.51 -24.23
C GLN A 19 7.02 -3.67 -25.44
N PHE A 20 6.19 -2.63 -25.26
CA PHE A 20 5.64 -1.81 -26.34
C PHE A 20 5.75 -0.30 -26.07
N PRO A 21 6.97 0.27 -25.98
CA PRO A 21 7.17 1.67 -25.60
C PRO A 21 6.51 2.68 -26.56
N LEU A 22 6.50 2.41 -27.87
CA LEU A 22 5.91 3.29 -28.89
C LEU A 22 4.37 3.26 -28.86
N HIS A 23 3.78 2.08 -28.67
CA HIS A 23 2.33 1.90 -28.66
C HIS A 23 1.71 2.16 -27.28
N TYR A 24 2.52 2.28 -26.21
CA TYR A 24 2.05 2.50 -24.85
C TYR A 24 1.08 3.69 -24.75
N TYR A 25 1.41 4.83 -25.36
CA TYR A 25 0.57 6.03 -25.32
C TYR A 25 -0.74 5.90 -26.11
N GLN A 26 -0.82 4.96 -27.05
CA GLN A 26 -2.04 4.65 -27.79
C GLN A 26 -2.91 3.63 -27.02
N ILE A 27 -2.27 2.67 -26.36
CA ILE A 27 -2.93 1.59 -25.61
C ILE A 27 -3.46 2.12 -24.27
N VAL A 28 -2.61 2.79 -23.49
CA VAL A 28 -2.86 3.23 -22.11
C VAL A 28 -3.24 4.71 -22.09
N ASN A 29 -4.55 4.96 -22.05
CA ASN A 29 -5.13 6.31 -21.97
C ASN A 29 -5.80 6.56 -20.62
N ARG A 30 -5.84 7.83 -20.16
CA ARG A 30 -6.46 8.21 -18.88
C ARG A 30 -7.91 7.73 -18.75
N LYS A 31 -8.71 7.87 -19.81
CA LYS A 31 -10.11 7.40 -19.84
C LYS A 31 -10.21 5.89 -19.68
N ARG A 32 -9.34 5.13 -20.37
CA ARG A 32 -9.28 3.66 -20.26
C ARG A 32 -8.83 3.22 -18.87
N LEU A 33 -7.81 3.86 -18.30
CA LEU A 33 -7.36 3.59 -16.93
C LEU A 33 -8.45 3.86 -15.90
N LEU A 34 -9.20 4.96 -16.06
CA LEU A 34 -10.33 5.27 -15.18
C LEU A 34 -11.43 4.22 -15.30
N PHE A 35 -11.77 3.80 -16.51
CA PHE A 35 -12.74 2.73 -16.74
C PHE A 35 -12.28 1.39 -16.13
N VAL A 36 -11.03 0.97 -16.38
CA VAL A 36 -10.47 -0.26 -15.81
C VAL A 36 -10.48 -0.20 -14.29
N SER A 37 -10.11 0.94 -13.69
CA SER A 37 -10.17 1.13 -12.24
C SER A 37 -11.61 1.02 -11.72
N ALA A 38 -12.56 1.74 -12.33
CA ALA A 38 -13.97 1.70 -11.95
C ALA A 38 -14.56 0.29 -12.07
N ALA A 39 -14.28 -0.41 -13.17
CA ALA A 39 -14.70 -1.79 -13.38
C ALA A 39 -14.07 -2.74 -12.34
N THR A 40 -12.80 -2.54 -12.01
CA THR A 40 -12.10 -3.33 -10.98
C THR A 40 -12.73 -3.13 -9.61
N TRP A 41 -13.00 -1.88 -9.21
CA TRP A 41 -13.67 -1.57 -7.96
C TRP A 41 -15.10 -2.11 -7.92
N GLY A 42 -15.88 -1.89 -8.99
CA GLY A 42 -17.24 -2.39 -9.12
C GLY A 42 -17.31 -3.92 -9.04
N GLY A 43 -16.45 -4.62 -9.76
CA GLY A 43 -16.36 -6.08 -9.73
C GLY A 43 -15.97 -6.61 -8.35
N LEU A 44 -15.03 -5.96 -7.66
CA LEU A 44 -14.66 -6.36 -6.31
C LEU A 44 -15.77 -6.08 -5.29
N ILE A 45 -16.49 -4.97 -5.41
CA ILE A 45 -17.64 -4.67 -4.55
C ILE A 45 -18.73 -5.72 -4.78
N ALA A 46 -19.09 -6.00 -6.04
CA ALA A 46 -20.07 -7.03 -6.38
C ALA A 46 -19.67 -8.41 -5.86
N LEU A 47 -18.40 -8.78 -5.98
CA LEU A 47 -17.87 -10.03 -5.44
C LEU A 47 -18.00 -10.07 -3.91
N ASN A 48 -17.67 -9.00 -3.20
CA ASN A 48 -17.81 -8.95 -1.73
C ASN A 48 -19.28 -8.99 -1.30
N ILE A 49 -20.18 -8.29 -2.00
CA ILE A 49 -21.62 -8.35 -1.75
C ILE A 49 -22.10 -9.79 -1.94
N GLY A 50 -21.73 -10.44 -3.04
CA GLY A 50 -22.06 -11.84 -3.29
C GLY A 50 -21.57 -12.76 -2.17
N LEU A 51 -20.31 -12.62 -1.76
CA LEU A 51 -19.75 -13.41 -0.64
C LEU A 51 -20.52 -13.22 0.67
N VAL A 52 -20.96 -12.00 0.97
CA VAL A 52 -21.75 -11.69 2.18
C VAL A 52 -23.19 -12.21 2.06
N SER A 53 -23.78 -12.24 0.86
CA SER A 53 -25.12 -12.78 0.64
C SER A 53 -25.22 -14.30 0.86
N PHE A 54 -24.12 -15.04 0.74
CA PHE A 54 -24.05 -16.48 1.06
C PHE A 54 -23.62 -16.76 2.52
N LEU A 55 -23.65 -15.74 3.37
CA LEU A 55 -23.15 -15.83 4.74
C LEU A 55 -24.31 -16.17 5.69
N GLU A 56 -24.37 -17.42 6.12
CA GLU A 56 -25.32 -17.86 7.13
C GLU A 56 -24.78 -17.51 8.53
N VAL A 57 -25.40 -16.53 9.19
CA VAL A 57 -25.05 -16.14 10.56
C VAL A 57 -25.80 -17.02 11.54
N HIS A 58 -25.16 -18.07 12.04
CA HIS A 58 -25.67 -18.85 13.16
C HIS A 58 -25.13 -18.33 14.51
N GLY A 59 -25.95 -17.59 15.25
CA GLY A 59 -25.70 -17.22 16.66
C GLY A 59 -25.13 -15.82 16.91
N SER A 60 -24.89 -15.52 18.20
CA SER A 60 -24.41 -14.23 18.71
C SER A 60 -23.15 -13.75 17.97
N CYS A 61 -23.06 -12.42 17.77
CA CYS A 61 -22.12 -11.62 16.96
C CYS A 61 -20.61 -11.99 16.91
N LEU A 62 -20.16 -12.97 17.70
CA LEU A 62 -18.76 -13.39 17.86
C LEU A 62 -18.44 -14.76 17.24
N MET A 63 -19.43 -15.54 16.79
CA MET A 63 -19.21 -16.87 16.20
C MET A 63 -20.00 -17.06 14.91
N THR A 64 -19.53 -16.45 13.82
CA THR A 64 -20.08 -16.69 12.49
C THR A 64 -19.49 -18.00 11.94
N LYS A 65 -20.33 -19.01 11.72
CA LYS A 65 -19.97 -20.18 10.90
C LYS A 65 -20.18 -19.83 9.43
N LEU A 66 -19.11 -19.48 8.73
CA LEU A 66 -19.17 -19.23 7.29
C LEU A 66 -19.29 -20.54 6.51
N ASN A 67 -20.03 -20.54 5.40
CA ASN A 67 -19.99 -21.64 4.44
C ASN A 67 -18.54 -21.79 3.93
N PRO A 68 -17.85 -22.89 4.26
CA PRO A 68 -16.41 -23.01 4.05
C PRO A 68 -16.04 -22.98 2.57
N TYR A 69 -16.92 -23.47 1.68
CA TYR A 69 -16.64 -23.53 0.24
C TYR A 69 -16.58 -22.15 -0.42
N VAL A 70 -17.53 -21.28 -0.10
CA VAL A 70 -17.58 -19.91 -0.66
C VAL A 70 -16.43 -19.06 -0.10
N TYR A 71 -16.10 -19.25 1.17
CA TYR A 71 -14.99 -18.51 1.81
C TYR A 71 -13.61 -19.05 1.42
N LEU A 72 -13.49 -20.30 0.98
CA LEU A 72 -12.24 -20.92 0.51
C LEU A 72 -11.81 -20.41 -0.87
N LEU A 73 -12.76 -20.01 -1.73
CA LEU A 73 -12.43 -19.38 -3.02
C LEU A 73 -11.67 -18.05 -2.86
N ASN A 74 -12.01 -17.27 -1.83
CA ASN A 74 -11.39 -15.97 -1.56
C ASN A 74 -9.86 -16.04 -1.35
N PRO A 75 -9.31 -16.84 -0.41
CA PRO A 75 -7.86 -16.99 -0.25
C PRO A 75 -7.20 -17.62 -1.48
N ILE A 76 -7.87 -18.50 -2.23
CA ILE A 76 -7.34 -19.00 -3.52
C ILE A 76 -7.12 -17.85 -4.49
N PHE A 77 -8.12 -16.98 -4.69
CA PHE A 77 -7.97 -15.81 -5.55
C PHE A 77 -6.82 -14.91 -5.12
N TYR A 78 -6.61 -14.70 -3.81
CA TYR A 78 -5.45 -13.97 -3.31
C TYR A 78 -4.13 -14.64 -3.69
N VAL A 79 -4.01 -15.95 -3.47
CA VAL A 79 -2.79 -16.70 -3.81
C VAL A 79 -2.49 -16.58 -5.30
N VAL A 80 -3.49 -16.77 -6.16
CA VAL A 80 -3.34 -16.62 -7.62
C VAL A 80 -2.91 -15.21 -8.00
N MET A 81 -3.55 -14.17 -7.45
CA MET A 81 -3.16 -12.77 -7.70
C MET A 81 -1.73 -12.45 -7.24
N ILE A 82 -1.30 -12.98 -6.08
CA ILE A 82 0.04 -12.73 -5.55
C ILE A 82 1.10 -13.45 -6.38
N ILE A 83 0.87 -14.72 -6.74
CA ILE A 83 1.78 -15.50 -7.57
C ILE A 83 1.90 -14.86 -8.95
N THR A 84 0.78 -14.56 -9.62
CA THR A 84 0.80 -13.89 -10.93
C THR A 84 1.53 -12.54 -10.87
N SER A 85 1.29 -11.73 -9.84
CA SER A 85 1.99 -10.47 -9.65
C SER A 85 3.50 -10.67 -9.49
N PHE A 86 3.93 -11.68 -8.74
CA PHE A 86 5.34 -12.01 -8.55
C PHE A 86 6.00 -12.55 -9.83
N SER A 87 5.31 -13.44 -10.56
CA SER A 87 5.78 -13.96 -11.85
C SER A 87 5.93 -12.85 -12.89
N LEU A 88 4.98 -11.90 -12.96
CA LEU A 88 5.08 -10.74 -13.84
C LEU A 88 6.26 -9.85 -13.44
N SER A 89 6.47 -9.59 -12.14
CA SER A 89 7.65 -8.89 -11.65
C SER A 89 8.96 -9.58 -12.09
N ALA A 90 9.06 -10.90 -11.89
CA ALA A 90 10.23 -11.67 -12.27
C ALA A 90 10.47 -11.62 -13.79
N LEU A 91 9.42 -11.76 -14.60
CA LEU A 91 9.50 -11.67 -16.05
C LEU A 91 9.96 -10.28 -16.51
N ILE A 92 9.42 -9.21 -15.91
CA ILE A 92 9.88 -7.84 -16.17
C ILE A 92 11.36 -7.68 -15.82
N TYR A 93 11.80 -8.24 -14.68
CA TYR A 93 13.20 -8.22 -14.28
C TYR A 93 14.10 -8.93 -15.29
N CYS A 94 13.70 -10.12 -15.76
CA CYS A 94 14.43 -10.87 -16.79
C CYS A 94 14.51 -10.09 -18.11
N ILE A 95 13.40 -9.50 -18.57
CA ILE A 95 13.39 -8.67 -19.78
C ILE A 95 14.31 -7.46 -19.61
N ALA A 96 14.19 -6.74 -18.49
CA ALA A 96 15.04 -5.59 -18.19
C ALA A 96 16.53 -5.94 -18.08
N HIS A 97 16.84 -7.15 -17.62
CA HIS A 97 18.21 -7.67 -17.55
C HIS A 97 18.74 -8.08 -18.93
N ASN A 98 17.92 -8.68 -19.79
CA ASN A 98 18.32 -9.08 -21.14
C ASN A 98 18.40 -7.90 -22.14
N LEU A 99 17.76 -6.78 -21.84
CA LEU A 99 17.89 -5.51 -22.56
C LEU A 99 19.24 -4.80 -22.32
N THR A 100 20.27 -5.53 -21.87
CA THR A 100 21.64 -5.07 -21.55
C THR A 100 22.39 -4.36 -22.68
N GLN A 101 21.85 -4.35 -23.90
CA GLN A 101 22.35 -3.57 -25.03
C GLN A 101 21.95 -2.08 -24.98
N LEU A 102 21.08 -1.67 -24.04
CA LEU A 102 20.71 -0.27 -23.84
C LEU A 102 21.73 0.47 -22.98
N GLU A 103 22.02 1.72 -23.37
CA GLU A 103 22.89 2.67 -22.68
C GLU A 103 22.64 2.66 -21.15
N GLU A 104 23.71 2.52 -20.36
CA GLU A 104 23.63 2.27 -18.90
C GLU A 104 22.77 3.30 -18.14
N ARG A 105 22.73 4.53 -18.65
CA ARG A 105 21.95 5.64 -18.09
C ARG A 105 20.45 5.43 -18.25
N GLN A 106 19.99 4.83 -19.34
CA GLN A 106 18.58 4.52 -19.56
C GLN A 106 18.15 3.32 -18.69
N ARG A 107 19.01 2.30 -18.59
CA ARG A 107 18.84 1.13 -17.72
C ARG A 107 18.62 1.54 -16.26
N SER A 108 19.52 2.37 -15.71
CA SER A 108 19.42 2.82 -14.30
C SER A 108 18.12 3.58 -13.99
N LYS A 109 17.65 4.42 -14.93
CA LYS A 109 16.37 5.14 -14.79
C LYS A 109 15.18 4.19 -14.80
N LEU A 110 15.18 3.17 -15.65
CA LEU A 110 14.13 2.16 -15.73
C LEU A 110 14.10 1.29 -14.47
N PHE A 111 15.25 0.75 -14.04
CA PHE A 111 15.35 -0.02 -12.80
C PHE A 111 14.89 0.77 -11.58
N ARG A 112 15.27 2.05 -11.46
CA ARG A 112 14.83 2.91 -10.37
C ARG A 112 13.31 3.09 -10.33
N ARG A 113 12.64 3.13 -11.50
CA ARG A 113 11.18 3.22 -11.60
C ARG A 113 10.49 1.89 -11.26
N LEU A 114 11.11 0.76 -11.60
CA LEU A 114 10.60 -0.57 -11.29
C LEU A 114 10.86 -1.01 -9.86
N PHE A 115 11.90 -0.48 -9.21
CA PHE A 115 12.28 -0.86 -7.85
C PHE A 115 11.13 -0.73 -6.86
N PHE A 116 10.34 0.35 -6.94
CA PHE A 116 9.12 0.53 -6.15
C PHE A 116 8.16 -0.67 -6.29
N LEU A 117 7.92 -1.08 -7.54
CA LEU A 117 6.98 -2.12 -7.89
C LEU A 117 7.51 -3.49 -7.42
N PHE A 118 8.80 -3.78 -7.64
CA PHE A 118 9.43 -4.98 -7.12
C PHE A 118 9.38 -5.07 -5.60
N SER A 119 9.78 -4.00 -4.88
CA SER A 119 9.73 -3.97 -3.41
C SER A 119 8.31 -4.19 -2.88
N SER A 120 7.30 -3.58 -3.52
CA SER A 120 5.90 -3.74 -3.10
C SER A 120 5.37 -5.15 -3.40
N THR A 121 5.75 -5.75 -4.53
CA THR A 121 5.40 -7.15 -4.86
C THR A 121 6.07 -8.15 -3.94
N LEU A 122 7.36 -7.96 -3.66
CA LEU A 122 8.15 -8.82 -2.80
C LEU A 122 7.66 -8.74 -1.35
N TRP A 123 7.35 -7.53 -0.87
CA TRP A 123 6.74 -7.35 0.44
C TRP A 123 5.39 -8.05 0.55
N THR A 124 4.50 -7.85 -0.43
CA THR A 124 3.19 -8.51 -0.46
C THR A 124 3.33 -10.02 -0.53
N PHE A 125 4.30 -10.53 -1.29
CA PHE A 125 4.62 -11.95 -1.36
C PHE A 125 5.04 -12.50 0.01
N PHE A 126 5.97 -11.85 0.72
CA PHE A 126 6.46 -12.35 2.00
C PHE A 126 5.49 -12.16 3.18
N THR A 127 4.60 -11.17 3.12
CA THR A 127 3.69 -10.89 4.24
C THR A 127 2.28 -11.43 4.04
N CYS A 128 1.74 -11.35 2.82
CA CYS A 128 0.36 -11.74 2.53
C CYS A 128 0.25 -13.21 2.11
N LEU A 129 1.20 -13.74 1.34
CA LEU A 129 1.13 -15.13 0.85
C LEU A 129 1.16 -16.15 1.99
N PRO A 130 2.09 -16.09 2.97
CA PRO A 130 2.17 -17.10 4.01
C PRO A 130 0.91 -17.13 4.87
N TYR A 131 0.35 -15.96 5.19
CA TYR A 131 -0.92 -15.87 5.92
C TYR A 131 -2.06 -16.57 5.16
N ARG A 132 -2.19 -16.33 3.86
CA ARG A 132 -3.26 -16.93 3.03
C ARG A 132 -3.06 -18.42 2.82
N LEU A 133 -1.82 -18.88 2.68
CA LEU A 133 -1.48 -20.30 2.59
C LEU A 133 -1.75 -21.03 3.91
N LEU A 134 -1.39 -20.45 5.06
CA LEU A 134 -1.71 -21.01 6.38
C LEU A 134 -3.22 -21.13 6.59
N TYR A 135 -3.98 -20.13 6.16
CA TYR A 135 -5.44 -20.17 6.21
C TYR A 135 -6.02 -21.30 5.34
N LEU A 136 -5.52 -21.46 4.11
CA LEU A 136 -5.91 -22.58 3.24
C LEU A 136 -5.53 -23.92 3.86
N PHE A 137 -4.30 -24.03 4.36
CA PHE A 137 -3.79 -25.23 5.00
C PHE A 137 -4.66 -25.68 6.18
N SER A 138 -5.12 -24.74 7.01
CA SER A 138 -6.04 -25.04 8.12
C SER A 138 -7.43 -25.48 7.65
N ASN A 139 -7.93 -24.94 6.54
CA ASN A 139 -9.20 -25.40 5.97
C ASN A 139 -9.09 -26.82 5.41
N PHE A 140 -7.96 -27.20 4.80
CA PHE A 140 -7.74 -28.55 4.28
C PHE A 140 -7.40 -29.59 5.35
N CYS A 141 -6.60 -29.22 6.35
CA CYS A 141 -6.16 -30.15 7.40
C CYS A 141 -7.15 -30.30 8.57
N GLY A 142 -8.07 -29.34 8.75
CA GLY A 142 -9.05 -29.37 9.83
C GLY A 142 -8.43 -29.23 11.23
N SER A 143 -9.05 -29.84 12.24
CA SER A 143 -8.67 -29.70 13.66
C SER A 143 -7.30 -30.33 14.01
N MET A 144 -6.82 -31.27 13.20
CA MET A 144 -5.58 -32.02 13.46
C MET A 144 -4.31 -31.17 13.36
N CYS A 145 -4.36 -30.03 12.65
CA CYS A 145 -3.21 -29.15 12.43
C CYS A 145 -3.13 -27.98 13.43
N TYR A 146 -4.05 -27.89 14.40
CA TYR A 146 -4.06 -26.81 15.39
C TYR A 146 -3.03 -27.06 16.49
N ASN A 147 -1.81 -26.57 16.26
CA ASN A 147 -0.72 -26.56 17.24
C ASN A 147 -0.32 -25.14 17.64
N SER A 148 0.40 -24.99 18.76
CA SER A 148 0.91 -23.70 19.25
C SER A 148 1.74 -22.95 18.19
N ALA A 149 2.55 -23.69 17.42
CA ALA A 149 3.33 -23.15 16.31
C ALA A 149 2.45 -22.55 15.19
N TYR A 150 1.33 -23.22 14.86
CA TYR A 150 0.38 -22.72 13.85
C TYR A 150 -0.30 -21.43 14.35
N PHE A 151 -0.73 -21.39 15.61
CA PHE A 151 -1.33 -20.20 16.21
C PHE A 151 -0.36 -19.02 16.25
N PHE A 152 0.90 -19.28 16.62
CA PHE A 152 1.96 -18.27 16.61
C PHE A 152 2.21 -17.74 15.19
N ALA A 153 2.39 -18.64 14.21
CA ALA A 153 2.67 -18.27 12.83
C ALA A 153 1.53 -17.45 12.21
N THR A 154 0.29 -17.90 12.36
CA THR A 154 -0.89 -17.18 11.83
C THR A 154 -1.06 -15.81 12.48
N THR A 155 -0.86 -15.70 13.79
CA THR A 155 -0.90 -14.42 14.52
C THR A 155 0.21 -13.47 14.06
N LEU A 156 1.43 -13.97 13.88
CA LEU A 156 2.57 -13.20 13.40
C LEU A 156 2.31 -12.65 12.00
N PHE A 157 1.96 -13.51 11.04
CA PHE A 157 1.70 -13.09 9.67
C PHE A 157 0.47 -12.18 9.54
N PHE A 158 -0.55 -12.38 10.37
CA PHE A 158 -1.68 -11.46 10.44
C PHE A 158 -1.24 -10.04 10.86
N ARG A 159 -0.42 -9.92 11.91
CA ARG A 159 0.13 -8.63 12.35
C ARG A 159 1.01 -8.01 11.27
N LEU A 160 1.87 -8.79 10.61
CA LEU A 160 2.69 -8.32 9.50
C LEU A 160 1.86 -7.82 8.32
N LEU A 161 0.72 -8.47 8.02
CA LEU A 161 -0.21 -8.05 6.97
C LEU A 161 -0.80 -6.67 7.26
N ILE A 162 -1.20 -6.41 8.52
CA ILE A 162 -1.70 -5.10 8.95
C ILE A 162 -0.62 -4.03 8.78
N VAL A 163 0.60 -4.32 9.25
CA VAL A 163 1.75 -3.41 9.08
C VAL A 163 2.02 -3.15 7.59
N GLY A 164 1.81 -4.14 6.73
CA GLY A 164 1.98 -4.01 5.28
C GLY A 164 1.16 -2.89 4.62
N ILE A 165 0.03 -2.50 5.21
CA ILE A 165 -0.78 -1.36 4.72
C ILE A 165 0.01 -0.05 4.86
N MET A 166 0.79 0.10 5.93
CA MET A 166 1.61 1.29 6.22
C MET A 166 2.94 1.29 5.45
N ILE A 167 3.44 0.10 5.09
CA ILE A 167 4.72 -0.06 4.40
C ILE A 167 4.65 0.44 2.95
N ASN A 168 3.53 0.24 2.24
CA ASN A 168 3.40 0.67 0.84
C ASN A 168 3.63 2.19 0.64
N PRO A 169 3.04 3.10 1.45
CA PRO A 169 3.40 4.52 1.44
C PRO A 169 4.89 4.80 1.74
N ILE A 170 5.49 4.08 2.69
CA ILE A 170 6.90 4.24 3.07
C ILE A 170 7.81 3.86 1.90
N ILE A 171 7.57 2.71 1.26
CA ILE A 171 8.28 2.28 0.05
C ILE A 171 8.11 3.36 -1.04
N THR A 172 6.91 3.90 -1.22
CA THR A 172 6.66 4.96 -2.21
C THR A 172 7.51 6.20 -1.96
N ILE A 173 7.53 6.71 -0.72
CA ILE A 173 8.31 7.91 -0.34
C ILE A 173 9.81 7.65 -0.48
N TRP A 174 10.28 6.48 -0.05
CA TRP A 174 11.70 6.14 -0.08
C TRP A 174 12.22 6.03 -1.51
N THR A 175 11.48 5.34 -2.37
CA THR A 175 11.90 5.01 -3.74
C THR A 175 11.64 6.15 -4.73
N GLN A 176 10.55 6.91 -4.56
CA GLN A 176 10.15 7.93 -5.53
C GLN A 176 10.52 9.35 -5.06
N ARG A 177 11.51 9.95 -5.73
CA ARG A 177 12.01 11.31 -5.42
C ARG A 177 10.90 12.38 -5.43
N PHE A 178 9.94 12.29 -6.34
CA PHE A 178 8.85 13.26 -6.43
C PHE A 178 8.00 13.29 -5.15
N TYR A 179 7.63 12.12 -4.63
CA TYR A 179 6.86 12.00 -3.38
C TYR A 179 7.67 12.49 -2.18
N ARG A 180 8.96 12.14 -2.10
CA ARG A 180 9.87 12.63 -1.05
C ARG A 180 9.96 14.16 -1.03
N LEU A 181 10.14 14.80 -2.19
CA LEU A 181 10.25 16.25 -2.29
C LEU A 181 8.93 16.94 -1.92
N ARG A 182 7.78 16.39 -2.33
CA ARG A 182 6.47 16.95 -1.99
C ARG A 182 6.20 16.83 -0.48
N LEU A 183 6.55 15.69 0.12
CA LEU A 183 6.42 15.48 1.57
C LEU A 183 7.27 16.49 2.35
N MET A 184 8.54 16.67 1.96
CA MET A 184 9.43 17.68 2.58
C MET A 184 8.87 19.10 2.47
N ARG A 185 8.24 19.47 1.36
CA ARG A 185 7.58 20.78 1.23
C ARG A 185 6.38 20.93 2.15
N VAL A 186 5.56 19.88 2.29
CA VAL A 186 4.40 19.91 3.19
C VAL A 186 4.86 20.04 4.65
N PHE A 187 5.86 19.27 5.07
CA PHE A 187 6.45 19.39 6.40
C PHE A 187 7.12 20.76 6.62
N GLY A 188 7.78 21.32 5.60
CA GLY A 188 8.34 22.66 5.65
C GLY A 188 7.27 23.72 5.95
N ARG A 189 6.15 23.68 5.21
CA ARG A 189 5.01 24.60 5.45
C ARG A 189 4.36 24.39 6.82
N LEU A 190 4.21 23.14 7.26
CA LEU A 190 3.66 22.84 8.59
C LEU A 190 4.55 23.39 9.70
N ARG A 191 5.87 23.26 9.56
CA ARG A 191 6.85 23.81 10.52
C ARG A 191 6.84 25.34 10.53
N GLU A 192 6.71 25.95 9.36
CA GLU A 192 6.61 27.40 9.22
C GLU A 192 5.32 27.94 9.85
N ASN A 193 4.17 27.34 9.54
CA ASN A 193 2.88 27.69 10.14
C ASN A 193 2.88 27.51 11.66
N SER A 194 3.46 26.42 12.18
CA SER A 194 3.59 26.20 13.63
C SER A 194 4.47 27.26 14.30
N SER A 195 5.52 27.71 13.63
CA SER A 195 6.42 28.76 14.13
C SER A 195 5.73 30.13 14.11
N THR A 196 4.92 30.42 13.08
CA THR A 196 4.10 31.63 12.99
C THR A 196 2.99 31.66 14.03
N GLU A 197 2.30 30.54 14.28
CA GLU A 197 1.30 30.42 15.34
C GLU A 197 1.91 30.65 16.72
N VAL A 198 3.08 30.06 17.02
CA VAL A 198 3.80 30.30 18.27
C VAL A 198 4.22 31.77 18.41
N LEU A 199 4.68 32.41 17.34
CA LEU A 199 5.05 33.82 17.35
C LEU A 199 3.84 34.74 17.58
N MET A 200 2.69 34.44 16.97
CA MET A 200 1.45 35.19 17.15
C MET A 200 0.88 35.04 18.57
N VAL A 201 0.95 33.84 19.15
CA VAL A 201 0.55 33.59 20.55
C VAL A 201 1.49 34.30 21.54
N SER A 202 2.79 34.34 21.25
CA SER A 202 3.78 35.07 22.06
C SER A 202 3.52 36.59 22.03
N ASN A 203 3.32 37.18 20.84
CA ASN A 203 3.03 38.62 20.72
C ASN A 203 1.70 39.03 21.39
N ARG A 204 0.70 38.14 21.42
CA ARG A 204 -0.55 38.41 22.12
C ARG A 204 -0.36 38.52 23.64
N ARG A 205 0.49 37.67 24.23
CA ARG A 205 0.83 37.72 25.67
C ARG A 205 1.71 38.92 26.03
N SER A 206 2.54 39.41 25.11
CA SER A 206 3.37 40.61 25.34
C SER A 206 2.54 41.89 25.40
N SER A 207 1.39 41.93 24.71
CA SER A 207 0.50 43.10 24.66
C SER A 207 -0.43 43.23 25.88
N GLU A 208 -0.52 42.21 26.74
CA GLU A 208 -1.33 42.23 27.98
C GLU A 208 -0.51 42.56 29.23
N ARG A 209 0.79 42.89 29.11
CA ARG A 209 1.55 43.39 30.25
C ARG A 209 1.10 44.82 30.59
N PRO A 210 0.64 45.08 31.83
CA PRO A 210 0.33 46.43 32.25
C PRO A 210 1.61 47.30 32.18
N PRO A 211 1.48 48.60 31.86
CA PRO A 211 2.63 49.48 31.72
C PRO A 211 3.43 49.50 33.02
N GLU A 212 4.73 49.25 32.89
CA GLU A 212 5.70 49.33 33.97
C GLU A 212 5.78 50.79 34.41
N ASN A 213 5.37 51.07 35.64
CA ASN A 213 5.43 52.41 36.23
C ASN A 213 6.89 52.88 36.26
N THR A 214 7.24 53.82 35.39
CA THR A 214 8.49 54.56 35.43
C THR A 214 8.55 55.34 36.76
N PRO A 215 9.56 55.14 37.62
CA PRO A 215 9.70 55.96 38.81
C PRO A 215 10.15 57.36 38.37
N LEU A 216 9.34 58.36 38.72
CA LEU A 216 9.68 59.78 38.60
C LEU A 216 10.93 60.05 39.45
N ARG A 217 12.00 60.43 38.77
CA ARG A 217 13.22 60.98 39.34
C ARG A 217 12.90 62.36 39.90
N CYS A 218 12.86 62.50 41.21
CA CYS A 218 12.88 63.81 41.86
C CYS A 218 14.34 64.24 41.98
N ASP A 219 14.71 65.28 41.24
CA ASP A 219 15.92 66.05 41.49
C ASP A 219 15.73 66.87 42.79
N MET A 220 16.73 66.79 43.67
CA MET A 220 17.04 67.78 44.70
C MET A 220 18.56 67.87 44.81
#